data_AF-A0A4Z2GKC2-F1
#
_entry.id   AF-A0A4Z2GKC2-F1
#
_cell.length_a   1.000
_cell.length_b   1.000
_cell.length_c   1.000
_cell.angle_alpha   90.00
_cell.angle_beta   90.00
_cell.angle_gamma   90.00
#
_symmetry.space_group_name_H-M   'P 1'
#
loop_
_entity.id
_entity.type
_entity.pdbx_description
1 polymer ?
#
loop_
_entity_poly.entity_id
_entity_poly.type
_entity_poly.pdbx_seq_one_letter_code
_entity_poly.pdbx_strand_id
1 'polypeptide(L)'
;MAKHRKERDSWGEWSLSDKNVYDWSSEEEEPDGRARPIQVLLVKDDHTFELDEVALSRILLAEEVRDREVVAISVAGAFRKGKSFLMDFMLRYMYKQASEDWLGDADEPLTGFSWRGGSERETTGIQVWSEVFLVDKPDGRKVAVLLMDTQGTFDSQSTLRDSATVFALSTMISSMQVYNISQNVQEDDLQHLQVTNTARYLMRAEERERVPIIRHTHHLY
;
A
#
# COMPACT_ATOMS: atom_id res chain seq x y z
N MET A 1 -23.80 41.35 56.30
CA MET A 1 -22.90 41.43 55.14
C MET A 1 -22.47 40.03 54.75
N ALA A 2 -22.62 39.70 53.47
CA ALA A 2 -22.47 38.36 52.91
C ALA A 2 -21.05 37.80 52.98
N LYS A 3 -20.94 36.48 53.12
CA LYS A 3 -19.97 35.67 52.35
C LYS A 3 -20.38 34.20 52.37
N HIS A 4 -21.02 33.80 51.27
CA HIS A 4 -21.32 32.42 50.93
C HIS A 4 -20.00 31.70 50.59
N ARG A 5 -19.67 30.62 51.31
CA ARG A 5 -18.64 29.65 50.94
C ARG A 5 -19.40 28.41 50.49
N LYS A 6 -19.30 28.06 49.21
CA LYS A 6 -19.90 26.84 48.65
C LYS A 6 -18.77 25.88 48.28
N GLU A 7 -18.85 24.70 48.86
CA GLU A 7 -17.95 23.58 48.69
C GLU A 7 -17.97 23.07 47.25
N ARG A 8 -16.79 22.70 46.75
CA ARG A 8 -16.61 21.89 45.54
C ARG A 8 -16.90 20.45 45.94
N ASP A 9 -17.81 19.80 45.23
CA ASP A 9 -17.65 18.46 44.67
C ASP A 9 -18.88 18.06 43.82
N SER A 10 -18.63 17.14 42.89
CA SER A 10 -19.55 16.45 41.98
C SER A 10 -19.67 16.98 40.55
N TRP A 11 -18.76 16.47 39.70
CA TRP A 11 -19.05 15.72 38.47
C TRP A 11 -20.46 15.84 37.87
N GLY A 12 -20.53 16.33 36.62
CA GLY A 12 -21.69 16.22 35.75
C GLY A 12 -21.65 17.22 34.59
N GLU A 13 -21.70 16.68 33.37
CA GLU A 13 -22.01 17.37 32.09
C GLU A 13 -20.98 18.33 31.51
N TRP A 14 -20.08 17.78 30.69
CA TRP A 14 -19.59 18.46 29.50
C TRP A 14 -20.03 17.64 28.29
N SER A 15 -20.87 18.25 27.46
CA SER A 15 -21.42 17.71 26.23
C SER A 15 -20.31 17.20 25.32
N LEU A 16 -20.40 15.91 24.96
CA LEU A 16 -19.63 15.27 23.90
C LEU A 16 -20.16 15.73 22.54
N SER A 17 -19.74 16.91 22.12
CA SER A 17 -19.81 17.38 20.75
C SER A 17 -18.70 18.41 20.61
N ASP A 18 -17.88 18.26 19.58
CA ASP A 18 -16.65 19.02 19.29
C ASP A 18 -15.35 18.36 19.80
N LYS A 19 -15.00 17.23 19.18
CA LYS A 19 -13.59 16.87 18.99
C LYS A 19 -13.37 16.39 17.56
N ASN A 20 -12.89 17.31 16.73
CA ASN A 20 -12.09 17.15 15.51
C ASN A 20 -12.27 15.81 14.77
N VAL A 21 -13.28 15.79 13.89
CA VAL A 21 -13.20 15.00 12.66
C VAL A 21 -12.12 15.66 11.82
N TYR A 22 -10.92 15.07 11.79
CA TYR A 22 -9.90 15.45 10.82
C TYR A 22 -10.42 15.07 9.43
N ASP A 23 -10.97 16.08 8.75
CA ASP A 23 -11.33 16.04 7.35
C ASP A 23 -10.03 16.01 6.54
N TRP A 24 -9.71 14.84 5.97
CA TRP A 24 -8.55 14.62 5.10
C TRP A 24 -8.89 14.89 3.63
N SER A 25 -9.78 15.84 3.34
CA SER A 25 -9.97 16.36 1.99
C SER A 25 -8.76 17.21 1.58
N SER A 26 -7.74 16.56 1.04
CA SER A 26 -6.93 17.02 -0.10
C SER A 26 -6.74 18.53 -0.31
N GLU A 27 -6.09 19.26 0.60
CA GLU A 27 -5.64 20.65 0.32
C GLU A 27 -4.32 21.03 1.01
N GLU A 28 -3.29 20.19 0.93
CA GLU A 28 -1.88 20.66 0.98
C GLU A 28 -1.03 19.82 0.02
N GLU A 29 -1.32 19.92 -1.28
CA GLU A 29 -0.36 19.51 -2.30
C GLU A 29 0.79 20.53 -2.32
N GLU A 30 1.88 20.24 -1.62
CA GLU A 30 3.18 20.85 -1.92
C GLU A 30 3.49 20.61 -3.42
N PRO A 31 3.57 21.68 -4.25
CA PRO A 31 3.59 21.62 -5.70
C PRO A 31 5.02 21.45 -6.26
N ASP A 32 5.91 20.74 -5.56
CA ASP A 32 7.31 20.59 -6.00
C ASP A 32 7.43 19.66 -7.23
N GLY A 33 6.35 18.97 -7.64
CA GLY A 33 6.36 18.06 -8.81
C GLY A 33 7.33 16.88 -8.66
N ARG A 34 7.95 16.71 -7.48
CA ARG A 34 8.89 15.63 -7.19
C ARG A 34 8.16 14.33 -6.89
N ALA A 35 8.75 13.24 -7.35
CA ALA A 35 8.25 11.91 -7.07
C ALA A 35 8.33 11.60 -5.58
N ARG A 36 7.27 10.99 -5.04
CA ARG A 36 7.09 10.75 -3.60
C ARG A 36 6.18 9.54 -3.35
N PRO A 37 6.20 8.94 -2.16
CA PRO A 37 5.22 7.92 -1.81
C PRO A 37 3.84 8.57 -1.64
N ILE A 38 2.82 7.93 -2.20
CA ILE A 38 1.41 8.35 -2.16
C ILE A 38 0.62 7.26 -1.45
N GLN A 39 -0.08 7.65 -0.39
CA GLN A 39 -0.97 6.77 0.35
C GLN A 39 -2.21 6.47 -0.50
N VAL A 40 -2.44 5.19 -0.85
CA VAL A 40 -3.61 4.80 -1.65
C VAL A 40 -4.62 3.99 -0.85
N LEU A 41 -4.17 3.20 0.12
CA LEU A 41 -5.05 2.47 1.03
C LEU A 41 -4.71 2.86 2.46
N LEU A 42 -5.63 3.44 3.21
CA LEU A 42 -5.47 3.78 4.62
C LEU A 42 -6.23 2.77 5.49
N VAL A 43 -5.58 2.34 6.58
CA VAL A 43 -6.24 1.59 7.66
C VAL A 43 -6.47 2.56 8.82
N LYS A 44 -7.73 2.86 9.11
CA LYS A 44 -8.14 3.76 10.19
C LYS A 44 -8.08 3.09 11.57
N ASP A 45 -8.11 3.90 12.62
CA ASP A 45 -8.09 3.45 14.01
C ASP A 45 -9.32 2.60 14.39
N ASP A 46 -10.42 2.75 13.66
CA ASP A 46 -11.63 1.94 13.82
C ASP A 46 -11.62 0.64 12.98
N HIS A 47 -10.45 0.27 12.43
CA HIS A 47 -10.23 -0.90 11.57
C HIS A 47 -11.04 -0.87 10.27
N THR A 48 -11.44 0.32 9.81
CA THR A 48 -12.00 0.52 8.47
C THR A 48 -10.90 0.81 7.45
N PHE A 49 -11.18 0.50 6.19
CA PHE A 49 -10.26 0.69 5.07
C PHE A 49 -10.80 1.79 4.17
N GLU A 50 -9.95 2.75 3.83
CA GLU A 50 -10.28 3.81 2.87
C GLU A 50 -9.32 3.76 1.70
N LEU A 51 -9.88 3.81 0.50
CA LEU A 51 -9.15 3.87 -0.75
C LEU A 51 -9.16 5.32 -1.26
N ASP A 52 -7.98 5.88 -1.50
CA ASP A 52 -7.87 7.16 -2.20
C ASP A 52 -7.94 6.92 -3.72
N GLU A 53 -9.16 6.81 -4.21
CA GLU A 53 -9.45 6.61 -5.63
C GLU A 53 -8.95 7.77 -6.49
N VAL A 54 -8.95 8.99 -5.95
CA VAL A 54 -8.53 10.20 -6.68
C VAL A 54 -7.02 10.17 -6.91
N ALA A 55 -6.24 9.90 -5.86
CA ALA A 55 -4.80 9.79 -5.97
C ALA A 55 -4.40 8.62 -6.89
N LEU A 56 -5.04 7.46 -6.75
CA LEU A 56 -4.76 6.30 -7.60
C LEU A 56 -5.11 6.56 -9.06
N SER A 57 -6.25 7.20 -9.32
CA SER A 57 -6.69 7.59 -10.67
C SER A 57 -5.71 8.58 -11.31
N ARG A 58 -5.21 9.56 -10.55
CA ARG A 58 -4.22 10.52 -11.04
C ARG A 58 -2.94 9.82 -11.52
N ILE A 59 -2.48 8.79 -10.81
CA ILE A 59 -1.25 8.05 -11.14
C ILE A 59 -1.47 7.10 -12.33
N LEU A 60 -2.53 6.28 -12.28
CA LEU A 60 -2.72 5.19 -13.25
C LEU A 60 -3.50 5.59 -14.51
N LEU A 61 -4.29 6.68 -14.47
CA LEU A 61 -5.06 7.17 -15.63
C LEU A 61 -4.36 8.31 -16.36
N ALA A 62 -3.11 8.63 -16.00
CA ALA A 62 -2.27 9.56 -16.74
C ALA A 62 -2.12 9.11 -18.21
N GLU A 63 -2.15 10.04 -19.16
CA GLU A 63 -2.21 9.77 -20.61
C GLU A 63 -1.07 8.86 -21.08
N GLU A 64 0.12 8.99 -20.50
CA GLU A 64 1.31 8.22 -20.85
C GLU A 64 1.27 6.76 -20.38
N VAL A 65 0.40 6.44 -19.40
CA VAL A 65 0.36 5.18 -18.64
C VAL A 65 -0.92 4.40 -18.87
N ARG A 66 -2.08 5.07 -18.98
CA ARG A 66 -3.42 4.45 -18.89
C ARG A 66 -3.70 3.32 -19.90
N ASP A 67 -3.06 3.39 -21.07
CA ASP A 67 -3.26 2.44 -22.18
C ASP A 67 -2.11 1.41 -22.27
N ARG A 68 -1.30 1.27 -21.22
CA ARG A 68 -0.14 0.35 -21.15
C ARG A 68 -0.43 -0.86 -20.27
N GLU A 69 0.19 -1.99 -20.61
CA GLU A 69 0.27 -3.13 -19.69
C GLU A 69 1.01 -2.72 -18.41
N VAL A 70 0.48 -3.07 -17.24
CA VAL A 70 1.05 -2.72 -15.94
C VAL A 70 1.77 -3.91 -15.31
N VAL A 71 2.96 -3.66 -14.77
CA VAL A 71 3.71 -4.55 -13.89
C VAL A 71 3.73 -3.91 -12.50
N ALA A 72 2.88 -4.41 -11.60
CA ALA A 72 2.87 -4.00 -10.21
C ALA A 72 3.79 -4.88 -9.37
N ILE A 73 4.76 -4.27 -8.70
CA ILE A 73 5.71 -4.91 -7.78
C ILE A 73 5.37 -4.48 -6.37
N SER A 74 5.00 -5.44 -5.53
CA SER A 74 4.66 -5.22 -4.12
C SER A 74 5.72 -5.84 -3.21
N VAL A 75 6.09 -5.15 -2.14
CA VAL A 75 6.89 -5.73 -1.05
C VAL A 75 6.02 -5.80 0.20
N ALA A 76 5.82 -7.01 0.72
CA ALA A 76 5.01 -7.27 1.89
C ALA A 76 5.70 -8.24 2.85
N GLY A 77 5.33 -8.22 4.12
CA GLY A 77 5.97 -9.03 5.16
C GLY A 77 6.02 -8.30 6.49
N ALA A 78 6.62 -8.93 7.49
CA ALA A 78 6.57 -8.46 8.87
C ALA A 78 7.07 -7.01 9.05
N PHE A 79 6.53 -6.36 10.07
CA PHE A 79 6.93 -5.03 10.49
C PHE A 79 8.42 -4.98 10.89
N ARG A 80 9.07 -3.84 10.59
CA ARG A 80 10.52 -3.57 10.85
C ARG A 80 11.52 -4.54 10.20
N LYS A 81 11.19 -5.15 9.05
CA LYS A 81 12.11 -6.04 8.33
C LYS A 81 12.80 -5.41 7.11
N GLY A 82 12.77 -4.09 6.97
CA GLY A 82 13.50 -3.38 5.90
C GLY A 82 12.82 -3.38 4.52
N LYS A 83 11.48 -3.43 4.46
CA LYS A 83 10.71 -3.41 3.20
C LYS A 83 10.95 -2.12 2.40
N SER A 84 10.64 -0.98 3.00
CA SER A 84 10.81 0.35 2.37
C SER A 84 12.28 0.62 2.01
N PHE A 85 13.22 0.15 2.85
CA PHE A 85 14.66 0.19 2.54
C PHE A 85 15.03 -0.58 1.26
N LEU A 86 14.51 -1.81 1.09
CA LEU A 86 14.68 -2.57 -0.14
C LEU A 86 14.05 -1.84 -1.34
N MET A 87 12.86 -1.27 -1.16
CA MET A 87 12.15 -0.57 -2.22
C MET A 87 12.87 0.70 -2.69
N ASP A 88 13.57 1.41 -1.80
CA ASP A 88 14.35 2.56 -2.22
C ASP A 88 15.55 2.19 -3.11
N PHE A 89 16.13 0.99 -2.92
CA PHE A 89 17.11 0.46 -3.87
C PHE A 89 16.48 0.09 -5.20
N MET A 90 15.25 -0.44 -5.19
CA MET A 90 14.49 -0.64 -6.43
C MET A 90 14.24 0.70 -7.12
N LEU A 91 13.88 1.76 -6.40
CA LEU A 91 13.73 3.11 -6.96
C LEU A 91 15.02 3.59 -7.61
N ARG A 92 16.17 3.48 -6.91
CA ARG A 92 17.49 3.82 -7.49
C ARG A 92 17.74 3.08 -8.79
N TYR A 93 17.47 1.78 -8.82
CA TYR A 93 17.59 0.98 -10.05
C TYR A 93 16.66 1.52 -11.14
N MET A 94 15.39 1.78 -10.84
CA MET A 94 14.41 2.26 -11.82
C MET A 94 14.79 3.62 -12.41
N TYR A 95 15.36 4.54 -11.62
CA TYR A 95 15.85 5.83 -12.11
C TYR A 95 17.17 5.75 -12.87
N LYS A 96 18.01 4.76 -12.58
CA LYS A 96 19.38 4.62 -13.14
C LYS A 96 19.55 3.37 -14.01
N GLN A 97 18.49 2.79 -14.59
CA GLN A 97 18.53 1.50 -15.31
C GLN A 97 19.60 1.41 -16.42
N ALA A 98 19.93 2.54 -17.06
CA ALA A 98 20.93 2.62 -18.13
C ALA A 98 22.38 2.79 -17.62
N SER A 99 22.58 2.95 -16.32
CA SER A 99 23.89 3.14 -15.70
C SER A 99 24.46 1.82 -15.18
N GLU A 100 25.74 1.56 -15.42
CA GLU A 100 26.45 0.43 -14.78
C GLU A 100 26.57 0.63 -13.25
N ASP A 101 26.56 1.89 -12.79
CA ASP A 101 26.69 2.27 -11.38
C ASP A 101 25.33 2.73 -10.79
N TRP A 102 24.28 1.95 -11.04
CA TRP A 102 22.92 2.28 -10.63
C TRP A 102 22.72 2.29 -9.10
N LEU A 103 23.60 1.61 -8.35
CA LEU A 103 23.50 1.49 -6.90
C LEU A 103 23.71 2.85 -6.20
N GLY A 104 24.41 3.76 -6.86
CA GLY A 104 24.79 5.07 -6.34
C GLY A 104 26.07 5.03 -5.51
N ASP A 105 26.54 6.21 -5.13
CA ASP A 105 27.76 6.33 -4.31
C ASP A 105 27.54 5.77 -2.90
N ALA A 106 28.61 5.28 -2.27
CA ALA A 106 28.56 4.75 -0.90
C ALA A 106 28.09 5.80 0.13
N ASP A 107 28.32 7.09 -0.15
CA ASP A 107 27.93 8.22 0.69
C ASP A 107 26.59 8.86 0.26
N GLU A 108 25.97 8.38 -0.84
CA GLU A 108 24.68 8.90 -1.31
C GLU A 108 23.55 8.43 -0.38
N PRO A 109 22.77 9.34 0.23
CA PRO A 109 21.67 8.95 1.10
C PRO A 109 20.55 8.25 0.31
N LEU A 110 19.96 7.22 0.92
CA LEU A 110 18.84 6.48 0.33
C LEU A 110 17.55 7.27 0.58
N THR A 111 16.86 7.65 -0.50
CA THR A 111 15.63 8.45 -0.46
C THR A 111 14.54 7.75 -1.28
N GLY A 112 13.29 7.93 -0.88
CA GLY A 112 12.18 7.22 -1.48
C GLY A 112 11.00 7.12 -0.53
N PHE A 113 10.55 5.90 -0.28
CA PHE A 113 9.54 5.61 0.75
C PHE A 113 10.09 5.99 2.13
N SER A 114 9.22 6.46 3.02
CA SER A 114 9.70 6.82 4.36
C SER A 114 10.18 5.57 5.10
N TRP A 115 11.43 5.57 5.53
CA TRP A 115 11.99 4.56 6.40
C TRP A 115 12.86 5.20 7.46
N ARG A 116 12.73 4.73 8.71
CA ARG A 116 13.55 5.15 9.85
C ARG A 116 13.88 3.96 10.72
N GLY A 117 15.00 3.98 11.42
CA GLY A 117 15.22 3.09 12.56
C GLY A 117 14.27 3.43 13.72
N GLY A 118 13.90 2.46 14.55
CA GLY A 118 13.06 2.67 15.74
C GLY A 118 12.06 1.54 15.99
N SER A 119 11.16 1.71 16.95
CA SER A 119 10.09 0.76 17.27
C SER A 119 8.70 1.16 16.74
N GLU A 120 8.46 2.45 16.44
CA GLU A 120 7.13 2.95 16.05
C GLU A 120 6.78 2.73 14.58
N ARG A 121 5.50 2.61 14.25
CA ARG A 121 5.05 2.29 12.89
C ARG A 121 5.35 3.41 11.90
N GLU A 122 5.94 2.99 10.77
CA GLU A 122 6.23 3.75 9.56
C GLU A 122 5.02 3.91 8.63
N THR A 123 4.82 2.84 7.85
CA THR A 123 3.83 2.70 6.79
C THR A 123 2.50 2.16 7.32
N THR A 124 1.39 2.73 6.85
CA THR A 124 0.02 2.32 7.18
C THR A 124 -0.68 1.91 5.89
N GLY A 125 -1.42 0.81 5.86
CA GLY A 125 -2.08 0.31 4.64
C GLY A 125 -1.12 0.10 3.45
N ILE A 126 -1.38 0.74 2.30
CA ILE A 126 -0.59 0.61 1.06
C ILE A 126 -0.22 1.98 0.51
N GLN A 127 1.06 2.15 0.22
CA GLN A 127 1.61 3.31 -0.49
C GLN A 127 2.09 2.89 -1.88
N VAL A 128 1.95 3.79 -2.85
CA VAL A 128 2.52 3.62 -4.20
C VAL A 128 3.49 4.74 -4.50
N TRP A 129 4.47 4.49 -5.34
CA TRP A 129 5.30 5.57 -5.87
C TRP A 129 4.49 6.43 -6.84
N SER A 130 4.57 7.76 -6.72
CA SER A 130 3.79 8.69 -7.57
C SER A 130 4.18 8.64 -9.05
N GLU A 131 5.40 8.22 -9.35
CA GLU A 131 5.92 8.12 -10.72
C GLU A 131 5.84 6.66 -11.19
N VAL A 132 5.23 6.45 -12.35
CA VAL A 132 5.13 5.12 -12.98
C VAL A 132 6.22 5.02 -14.04
N PHE A 133 7.09 4.02 -13.92
CA PHE A 133 8.23 3.89 -14.80
C PHE A 133 7.86 3.19 -16.10
N LEU A 134 8.17 3.79 -17.25
CA LEU A 134 7.98 3.17 -18.55
C LEU A 134 9.23 2.38 -18.95
N VAL A 135 9.13 1.05 -18.97
CA VAL A 135 10.24 0.15 -19.28
C VAL A 135 10.01 -0.54 -20.62
N ASP A 136 11.05 -0.52 -21.47
CA ASP A 136 11.06 -1.25 -22.73
C ASP A 136 11.28 -2.75 -22.50
N LYS A 137 10.33 -3.57 -22.95
CA LYS A 137 10.49 -5.02 -23.01
C LYS A 137 11.43 -5.41 -24.16
N PRO A 138 12.07 -6.60 -24.11
CA PRO A 138 12.86 -7.12 -25.22
C PRO A 138 12.09 -7.28 -26.54
N ASP A 139 10.76 -7.35 -26.47
CA ASP A 139 9.87 -7.42 -27.64
C ASP A 139 9.52 -6.03 -28.24
N GLY A 140 10.08 -4.95 -27.68
CA GLY A 140 9.88 -3.56 -28.13
C GLY A 140 8.61 -2.89 -27.58
N ARG A 141 7.81 -3.57 -26.76
CA ARG A 141 6.65 -2.96 -26.10
C ARG A 141 7.06 -2.23 -24.83
N LYS A 142 6.43 -1.09 -24.55
CA LYS A 142 6.58 -0.38 -23.27
C LYS A 142 5.57 -0.85 -22.25
N VAL A 143 6.03 -1.13 -21.04
CA VAL A 143 5.17 -1.43 -19.89
C VAL A 143 5.31 -0.41 -18.78
N ALA A 144 4.23 -0.22 -18.04
CA ALA A 144 4.16 0.65 -16.89
C ALA A 144 4.52 -0.14 -15.62
N VAL A 145 5.62 0.20 -14.95
CA VAL A 145 6.05 -0.44 -13.72
C VAL A 145 5.63 0.41 -12.52
N LEU A 146 4.80 -0.18 -11.65
CA LEU A 146 4.30 0.43 -10.42
C LEU A 146 4.97 -0.24 -9.21
N LEU A 147 5.49 0.56 -8.28
CA LEU A 147 6.05 0.08 -7.01
C LEU A 147 5.05 0.32 -5.88
N MET A 148 4.79 -0.71 -5.08
CA MET A 148 3.83 -0.69 -3.97
C MET A 148 4.52 -1.11 -2.66
N ASP A 149 4.61 -0.19 -1.70
CA ASP A 149 5.04 -0.49 -0.34
C ASP A 149 3.82 -0.78 0.53
N THR A 150 3.95 -1.76 1.41
CA THR A 150 2.84 -2.20 2.25
C THR A 150 3.20 -2.11 3.72
N GLN A 151 2.19 -1.85 4.54
CA GLN A 151 2.32 -1.94 5.98
C GLN A 151 2.86 -3.31 6.39
N GLY A 152 3.72 -3.31 7.40
CA GLY A 152 4.20 -4.54 7.98
C GLY A 152 3.13 -5.29 8.74
N THR A 153 3.02 -6.58 8.50
CA THR A 153 2.16 -7.45 9.31
C THR A 153 2.67 -7.50 10.75
N PHE A 154 1.74 -7.65 11.71
CA PHE A 154 2.02 -7.83 13.14
C PHE A 154 2.68 -6.65 13.87
N ASP A 155 2.28 -5.42 13.56
CA ASP A 155 2.54 -4.33 14.51
C ASP A 155 1.61 -4.45 15.74
N SER A 156 1.93 -3.70 16.80
CA SER A 156 1.19 -3.74 18.07
C SER A 156 -0.19 -3.07 18.04
N GLN A 157 -0.56 -2.43 16.93
CA GLN A 157 -1.77 -1.61 16.80
C GLN A 157 -2.79 -2.21 15.84
N SER A 158 -2.37 -3.11 14.96
CA SER A 158 -3.19 -3.68 13.89
C SER A 158 -3.72 -5.04 14.25
N THR A 159 -4.96 -5.30 13.87
CA THR A 159 -5.53 -6.63 14.03
C THR A 159 -4.94 -7.60 13.00
N LEU A 160 -5.07 -8.90 13.27
CA LEU A 160 -4.76 -9.93 12.29
C LEU A 160 -5.57 -9.73 10.99
N ARG A 161 -6.81 -9.24 11.11
CA ARG A 161 -7.67 -8.93 9.97
C ARG A 161 -7.08 -7.79 9.13
N ASP A 162 -6.61 -6.71 9.75
CA ASP A 162 -6.03 -5.56 9.04
C ASP A 162 -4.80 -5.97 8.23
N SER A 163 -3.90 -6.70 8.89
CA SER A 163 -2.69 -7.24 8.26
C SER A 163 -3.03 -8.17 7.09
N ALA A 164 -4.00 -9.09 7.28
CA ALA A 164 -4.41 -10.02 6.24
C ALA A 164 -5.08 -9.30 5.06
N THR A 165 -5.90 -8.28 5.31
CA THR A 165 -6.57 -7.51 4.25
C THR A 165 -5.55 -6.72 3.42
N VAL A 166 -4.63 -6.00 4.05
CA VAL A 166 -3.56 -5.25 3.34
C VAL A 166 -2.72 -6.21 2.50
N PHE A 167 -2.31 -7.34 3.09
CA PHE A 167 -1.49 -8.34 2.40
C PHE A 167 -2.25 -9.02 1.24
N ALA A 168 -3.54 -9.30 1.44
CA ALA A 168 -4.37 -9.88 0.38
C ALA A 168 -4.55 -8.90 -0.78
N LEU A 169 -4.90 -7.64 -0.50
CA LEU A 169 -5.06 -6.61 -1.53
C LEU A 169 -3.76 -6.41 -2.31
N SER A 170 -2.62 -6.30 -1.62
CA SER A 170 -1.32 -6.13 -2.30
C SER A 170 -0.95 -7.33 -3.17
N THR A 171 -1.26 -8.55 -2.72
CA THR A 171 -1.04 -9.79 -3.51
C THR A 171 -1.99 -9.90 -4.71
N MET A 172 -3.23 -9.41 -4.58
CA MET A 172 -4.21 -9.46 -5.66
C MET A 172 -3.92 -8.44 -6.75
N ILE A 173 -3.44 -7.25 -6.37
CA ILE A 173 -3.13 -6.16 -7.30
C ILE A 173 -1.73 -6.36 -7.93
N SER A 174 -0.79 -6.95 -7.20
CA SER A 174 0.57 -7.12 -7.70
C SER A 174 0.70 -8.25 -8.72
N SER A 175 1.52 -7.99 -9.74
CA SER A 175 2.01 -9.01 -10.67
C SER A 175 3.21 -9.78 -10.11
N MET A 176 3.97 -9.13 -9.22
CA MET A 176 5.08 -9.71 -8.47
C MET A 176 4.98 -9.30 -7.00
N GLN A 177 4.83 -10.30 -6.13
CA GLN A 177 4.82 -10.11 -4.68
C GLN A 177 6.16 -10.58 -4.11
N VAL A 178 6.94 -9.64 -3.57
CA VAL A 178 8.12 -9.93 -2.76
C VAL A 178 7.65 -10.13 -1.33
N TYR A 179 7.81 -11.35 -0.81
CA TYR A 179 7.51 -11.65 0.59
C TYR A 179 8.78 -11.57 1.44
N ASN A 180 8.90 -10.50 2.20
CA ASN A 180 10.06 -10.13 2.97
C ASN A 180 10.03 -10.75 4.37
N ILE A 181 10.71 -11.89 4.51
CA ILE A 181 10.82 -12.67 5.74
C ILE A 181 12.20 -12.43 6.37
N SER A 182 12.23 -12.36 7.70
CA SER A 182 13.47 -12.16 8.45
C SER A 182 13.97 -13.48 9.02
N GLN A 183 15.24 -13.78 8.77
CA GLN A 183 15.97 -14.95 9.26
C GLN A 183 15.51 -16.28 8.66
N ASN A 184 14.28 -16.72 8.95
CA ASN A 184 13.79 -18.04 8.55
C ASN A 184 12.29 -18.01 8.25
N VAL A 185 11.85 -18.93 7.40
CA VAL A 185 10.43 -19.13 7.09
C VAL A 185 9.80 -19.92 8.23
N GLN A 186 8.87 -19.29 8.94
CA GLN A 186 8.16 -19.92 10.05
C GLN A 186 6.76 -20.41 9.61
N GLU A 187 6.10 -21.20 10.45
CA GLU A 187 4.81 -21.80 10.09
C GLU A 187 3.68 -20.74 10.02
N ASP A 188 3.75 -19.72 10.86
CA ASP A 188 2.87 -18.55 10.80
C ASP A 188 3.01 -17.81 9.47
N ASP A 189 4.23 -17.58 8.98
CA ASP A 189 4.48 -17.01 7.64
C ASP A 189 3.73 -17.80 6.53
N LEU A 190 3.74 -19.13 6.60
CA LEU A 190 3.07 -20.00 5.65
C LEU A 190 1.54 -19.93 5.77
N GLN A 191 1.01 -19.82 6.99
CA GLN A 191 -0.43 -19.67 7.22
C GLN A 191 -0.95 -18.35 6.62
N HIS A 192 -0.21 -17.25 6.72
CA HIS A 192 -0.60 -15.97 6.08
C HIS A 192 -0.61 -16.05 4.56
N LEU A 193 0.38 -16.73 3.98
CA LEU A 193 0.39 -17.01 2.54
C LEU A 193 -0.80 -17.88 2.11
N GLN A 194 -1.18 -18.88 2.91
CA GLN A 194 -2.28 -19.78 2.59
C GLN A 194 -3.64 -19.06 2.60
N VAL A 195 -3.92 -18.26 3.63
CA VAL A 195 -5.16 -17.46 3.73
C VAL A 195 -5.29 -16.52 2.53
N THR A 196 -4.20 -15.89 2.14
CA THR A 196 -4.16 -14.96 1.00
C THR A 196 -4.40 -15.64 -0.34
N ASN A 197 -3.74 -16.79 -0.55
CA ASN A 197 -3.98 -17.59 -1.76
C ASN A 197 -5.43 -18.08 -1.86
N THR A 198 -6.05 -18.37 -0.72
CA THR A 198 -7.46 -18.78 -0.66
C THR A 198 -8.38 -17.63 -1.06
N ALA A 199 -8.15 -16.43 -0.53
CA ALA A 199 -8.89 -15.22 -0.93
C ALA A 199 -8.78 -14.96 -2.44
N ARG A 200 -7.56 -15.09 -3.00
CA ARG A 200 -7.33 -14.92 -4.44
C ARG A 200 -8.05 -15.97 -5.30
N TYR A 201 -8.11 -17.22 -4.83
CA TYR A 201 -8.85 -18.28 -5.52
C TYR A 201 -10.35 -17.99 -5.55
N LEU A 202 -10.92 -17.57 -4.42
CA LEU A 202 -12.35 -17.26 -4.32
C LEU A 202 -12.75 -16.11 -5.24
N MET A 203 -11.96 -15.02 -5.30
CA MET A 203 -12.26 -13.92 -6.21
C MET A 203 -12.19 -14.33 -7.68
N ARG A 204 -11.20 -15.14 -8.06
CA ARG A 204 -11.12 -15.68 -9.43
C ARG A 204 -12.30 -16.59 -9.76
N ALA A 205 -12.82 -17.33 -8.79
CA ALA A 205 -14.01 -18.15 -8.97
C ALA A 205 -15.25 -17.28 -9.17
N GLU A 206 -15.44 -16.22 -8.36
CA GLU A 206 -16.55 -15.27 -8.52
C GLU A 206 -16.50 -14.51 -9.85
N GLU A 207 -15.33 -14.06 -10.31
CA GLU A 207 -15.17 -13.45 -11.63
C GLU A 207 -15.58 -14.41 -12.75
N ARG A 208 -15.21 -15.68 -12.62
CA ARG A 208 -15.53 -16.73 -13.60
C ARG A 208 -17.02 -17.07 -13.62
N GLU A 209 -17.72 -16.90 -12.50
CA GLU A 209 -19.19 -17.02 -12.43
C GLU A 209 -19.91 -15.78 -12.97
N ARG A 210 -19.29 -14.60 -12.89
CA ARG A 210 -19.83 -13.33 -13.43
C ARG A 210 -19.71 -13.18 -14.95
N VAL A 211 -18.83 -13.93 -15.60
CA VAL A 211 -18.74 -14.00 -17.07
C VAL A 211 -19.54 -15.22 -17.56
N PRO A 212 -20.79 -15.07 -18.05
CA PRO A 212 -21.52 -16.20 -18.61
C PRO A 212 -20.77 -16.68 -19.84
N ILE A 213 -20.27 -17.91 -19.78
CA ILE A 213 -19.61 -18.57 -20.89
C ILE A 213 -20.65 -18.68 -22.02
N ILE A 214 -20.51 -17.85 -23.06
CA ILE A 214 -21.18 -18.09 -24.35
C ILE A 214 -20.50 -19.32 -24.94
N ARG A 215 -20.94 -20.51 -24.51
CA ARG A 215 -20.64 -21.76 -25.21
C ARG A 215 -21.50 -21.77 -26.47
N HIS A 216 -20.89 -21.42 -27.60
CA HIS A 216 -21.42 -21.79 -28.91
C HIS A 216 -21.56 -23.31 -28.97
N THR A 217 -22.79 -23.78 -28.87
CA THR A 217 -23.22 -25.07 -29.41
C THR A 217 -23.02 -25.03 -30.92
N HIS A 218 -21.88 -25.51 -31.42
CA HIS A 218 -21.83 -26.03 -32.78
C HIS A 218 -22.54 -27.37 -32.78
N HIS A 219 -23.82 -27.32 -33.15
CA HIS A 219 -24.55 -28.50 -33.57
C HIS A 219 -23.89 -29.03 -34.86
N LEU A 220 -23.55 -30.31 -34.78
CA LEU A 220 -23.21 -31.19 -35.89
C LEU A 220 -24.23 -31.06 -37.02
N TYR A 221 -23.73 -30.88 -38.24
CA TYR A 221 -24.33 -31.40 -39.47
C TYR A 221 -23.23 -32.10 -40.25
#